data_AF-A0A9J6H4I0-F1
#
_entry.id   AF-A0A9J6H4I0-F1
#
_cell.length_a   1.000
_cell.length_b   1.000
_cell.length_c   1.000
_cell.angle_alpha   90.00
_cell.angle_beta   90.00
_cell.angle_gamma   90.00
#
_symmetry.space_group_name_H-M   'P 1'
#
loop_
_entity.id
_entity.type
_entity.pdbx_description
1 polymer ?
#
loop_
_entity_poly.entity_id
_entity_poly.type
_entity_poly.pdbx_seq_one_letter_code
_entity_poly.pdbx_strand_id
1 'polypeptide(L)'
;MKRSRPSDLPEACARFPQEMLPVDRIWHLDFRLAPLANLSAEALFFLYYALDNCERGDSAYLAHAYDAWSRLPAELRVNLPVRHMERFSAAFGCTPGQSAMAPRRRCAVMRWPAPRPEARLPP
;
A
#
# COMPACT_ATOMS: atom_id res chain seq x y z
N MET A 1 -11.56 15.59 -35.07
CA MET A 1 -10.95 14.75 -34.01
C MET A 1 -11.98 14.58 -32.89
N LYS A 2 -12.73 13.47 -32.91
CA LYS A 2 -13.79 13.16 -31.93
C LYS A 2 -13.20 12.22 -30.87
N ARG A 3 -13.37 12.56 -29.58
CA ARG A 3 -12.98 11.72 -28.43
C ARG A 3 -13.83 10.45 -28.41
N SER A 4 -13.17 9.30 -28.40
CA SER A 4 -13.77 7.97 -28.23
C SER A 4 -14.40 7.84 -26.83
N ARG A 5 -15.56 7.19 -26.74
CA ARG A 5 -16.31 6.96 -25.49
C ARG A 5 -15.71 5.81 -24.68
N PRO A 6 -15.96 5.71 -23.37
CA PRO A 6 -15.39 4.70 -22.47
C PRO A 6 -16.03 3.30 -22.62
N SER A 7 -16.57 2.99 -23.80
CA SER A 7 -17.30 1.75 -24.11
C SER A 7 -16.42 0.66 -24.72
N ASP A 8 -15.12 0.90 -24.89
CA ASP A 8 -14.20 -0.01 -25.58
C ASP A 8 -13.22 -0.72 -24.62
N LEU A 9 -13.64 -0.96 -23.37
CA LEU A 9 -12.93 -1.86 -22.45
C LEU A 9 -13.51 -3.27 -22.59
N PRO A 10 -12.67 -4.32 -22.76
CA PRO A 10 -13.14 -5.68 -22.97
C PRO A 10 -14.03 -6.14 -21.81
N GLU A 11 -15.19 -6.71 -22.16
CA GLU A 11 -16.26 -7.18 -21.25
C GLU A 11 -15.81 -8.18 -20.16
N ALA A 12 -14.55 -8.63 -20.18
CA ALA A 12 -13.99 -9.54 -19.19
C ALA A 12 -13.85 -8.93 -17.77
N CYS A 13 -13.80 -7.59 -17.64
CA CYS A 13 -13.75 -6.93 -16.32
C CYS A 13 -15.14 -6.56 -15.77
N ALA A 14 -16.22 -6.72 -16.55
CA ALA A 14 -17.54 -6.15 -16.23
C ALA A 14 -18.53 -7.12 -15.58
N ARG A 15 -18.15 -8.39 -15.34
CA ARG A 15 -19.05 -9.41 -14.77
C ARG A 15 -18.39 -10.26 -13.68
N PHE A 16 -17.89 -9.62 -12.65
CA PHE A 16 -17.92 -10.26 -11.33
C PHE A 16 -19.28 -9.92 -10.70
N PRO A 17 -20.17 -10.90 -10.47
CA PRO A 17 -21.39 -10.66 -9.73
C PRO A 17 -21.00 -10.15 -8.34
N GLN A 18 -21.37 -8.92 -8.02
CA GLN A 18 -21.20 -8.35 -6.67
C GLN A 18 -21.91 -9.17 -5.59
N GLU A 19 -22.77 -10.11 -5.98
CA GLU A 19 -23.53 -11.03 -5.13
C GLU A 19 -22.73 -12.25 -4.63
N MET A 20 -21.58 -12.59 -5.26
CA MET A 20 -20.83 -13.83 -4.93
C MET A 20 -19.75 -13.68 -3.88
N LEU A 21 -19.50 -12.47 -3.39
CA LEU A 21 -18.68 -12.25 -2.22
C LEU A 21 -19.47 -11.27 -1.35
N PRO A 22 -19.77 -11.57 -0.08
CA PRO A 22 -20.26 -10.57 0.85
C PRO A 22 -19.11 -9.63 1.19
N VAL A 23 -18.53 -8.96 0.18
CA VAL A 23 -17.36 -8.11 0.32
C VAL A 23 -17.70 -6.99 1.30
N ASP A 24 -18.90 -6.42 1.19
CA ASP A 24 -19.40 -5.36 2.06
C ASP A 24 -19.44 -5.74 3.56
N ARG A 25 -19.52 -7.04 3.89
CA ARG A 25 -19.52 -7.55 5.27
C ARG A 25 -18.13 -7.99 5.75
N ILE A 26 -17.19 -8.17 4.83
CA ILE A 26 -15.81 -8.66 5.07
C ILE A 26 -14.83 -7.50 5.29
N TRP A 27 -15.05 -6.31 4.71
CA TRP A 27 -14.10 -5.19 4.75
C TRP A 27 -13.89 -4.51 6.12
N HIS A 28 -14.67 -4.87 7.15
CA HIS A 28 -14.48 -4.38 8.53
C HIS A 28 -14.02 -5.47 9.51
N LEU A 29 -13.71 -6.67 9.01
CA LEU A 29 -13.15 -7.74 9.82
C LEU A 29 -11.63 -7.69 9.72
N ASP A 30 -10.98 -7.43 10.87
CA ASP A 30 -9.54 -7.55 11.02
C ASP A 30 -9.17 -9.05 11.01
N PHE A 31 -8.99 -9.62 9.81
CA PHE A 31 -8.60 -11.01 9.66
C PHE A 31 -7.16 -11.21 10.13
N ARG A 32 -7.06 -11.67 11.37
CA ARG A 32 -5.79 -11.97 12.01
C ARG A 32 -5.33 -13.37 11.64
N LEU A 33 -4.14 -13.47 11.08
CA LEU A 33 -3.49 -14.76 10.90
C LEU A 33 -3.20 -15.34 12.29
N ALA A 34 -3.59 -16.59 12.54
CA ALA A 34 -3.43 -17.22 13.86
C ALA A 34 -2.03 -17.07 14.49
N PRO A 35 -0.91 -17.24 13.75
CA PRO A 35 0.43 -17.03 14.32
C PRO A 35 0.83 -15.54 14.47
N LEU A 36 0.05 -14.60 13.93
CA LEU A 36 0.29 -13.15 13.94
C LEU A 36 -0.94 -12.39 14.44
N ALA A 37 -1.63 -12.95 15.45
CA ALA A 37 -2.89 -12.40 15.93
C ALA A 37 -2.78 -11.00 16.55
N ASN A 38 -1.56 -10.50 16.77
CA ASN A 38 -1.27 -9.15 17.24
C ASN A 38 -1.14 -8.11 16.11
N LEU A 39 -1.12 -8.53 14.84
CA LEU A 39 -1.03 -7.63 13.69
C LEU A 39 -2.41 -7.43 13.07
N SER A 40 -2.76 -6.18 12.79
CA SER A 40 -3.96 -5.87 12.01
C SER A 40 -3.76 -6.20 10.53
N ALA A 41 -4.86 -6.32 9.77
CA ALA A 41 -4.83 -6.46 8.32
C ALA A 41 -3.98 -5.37 7.63
N GLU A 42 -4.07 -4.11 8.08
CA GLU A 42 -3.23 -3.02 7.58
C GLU A 42 -1.74 -3.24 7.88
N ALA A 43 -1.40 -3.69 9.10
CA ALA A 43 -0.02 -3.99 9.44
C ALA A 43 0.52 -5.17 8.60
N LEU A 44 -0.32 -6.19 8.38
CA LEU A 44 0.00 -7.34 7.52
C LEU A 44 0.20 -6.90 6.06
N PHE A 45 -0.61 -5.98 5.53
CA PHE A 45 -0.40 -5.44 4.19
C PHE A 45 1.03 -4.87 4.01
N PHE A 46 1.48 -4.03 4.94
CA PHE A 46 2.83 -3.46 4.88
C PHE A 46 3.92 -4.51 5.10
N LEU A 47 3.67 -5.51 5.96
CA LEU A 47 4.59 -6.62 6.16
C LEU A 47 4.77 -7.45 4.88
N TYR A 48 3.67 -7.83 4.23
CA TYR A 48 3.71 -8.56 2.96
C TYR A 48 4.38 -7.74 1.86
N TYR A 49 4.08 -6.44 1.78
CA TYR A 49 4.77 -5.54 0.84
C TYR A 49 6.28 -5.54 1.06
N ALA A 50 6.74 -5.48 2.31
CA ALA A 50 8.17 -5.52 2.63
C ALA A 50 8.80 -6.87 2.27
N LEU A 51 8.12 -7.99 2.60
CA LEU A 51 8.58 -9.35 2.32
C LEU A 51 8.69 -9.63 0.81
N ASP A 52 7.74 -9.13 0.01
CA ASP A 52 7.76 -9.28 -1.45
C ASP A 52 8.94 -8.52 -2.11
N ASN A 53 9.48 -7.51 -1.40
CA ASN A 53 10.63 -6.74 -1.83
C ASN A 53 11.93 -7.13 -1.12
N CYS A 54 11.94 -8.20 -0.32
CA CYS A 54 13.16 -8.70 0.30
C CYS A 54 14.10 -9.26 -0.77
N GLU A 55 15.26 -8.64 -0.91
CA GLU A 55 16.32 -9.10 -1.80
C GLU A 55 17.58 -9.40 -0.99
N ARG A 56 18.28 -10.48 -1.35
CA ARG A 56 19.58 -10.82 -0.79
C ARG A 56 20.65 -10.60 -1.85
N GLY A 57 21.67 -9.83 -1.51
CA GLY A 57 22.83 -9.57 -2.37
C GLY A 57 24.04 -9.20 -1.53
N ASP A 58 25.23 -9.49 -2.03
CA ASP A 58 26.46 -9.00 -1.41
C ASP A 58 26.72 -7.53 -1.82
N SER A 59 27.71 -6.89 -1.19
CA SER A 59 28.03 -5.49 -1.44
C SER A 59 28.44 -5.21 -2.89
N ALA A 60 29.13 -6.15 -3.53
CA ALA A 60 29.58 -6.03 -4.91
C ALA A 60 28.39 -6.05 -5.88
N TYR A 61 27.46 -6.99 -5.69
CA TYR A 61 26.22 -7.07 -6.47
C TYR A 61 25.36 -5.82 -6.28
N LEU A 62 25.20 -5.34 -5.04
CA LEU A 62 24.39 -4.16 -4.75
C LEU A 62 24.99 -2.88 -5.35
N ALA A 63 26.32 -2.72 -5.30
CA ALA A 63 27.02 -1.61 -5.94
C ALA A 63 26.84 -1.65 -7.47
N HIS A 64 27.07 -2.81 -8.08
CA HIS A 64 26.87 -2.97 -9.52
C HIS A 64 25.41 -2.70 -9.94
N ALA A 65 24.42 -3.19 -9.18
CA ALA A 65 23.02 -2.96 -9.49
C ALA A 65 22.64 -1.46 -9.42
N TYR A 66 23.25 -0.72 -8.50
CA TYR A 66 23.07 0.73 -8.42
C TYR A 66 23.75 1.43 -9.61
N ASP A 67 25.02 1.14 -9.88
CA ASP A 67 25.80 1.84 -10.90
C ASP A 67 25.33 1.51 -12.33
N ALA A 68 25.06 0.24 -12.62
CA ALA A 68 24.70 -0.22 -13.95
C ALA A 68 23.23 -0.01 -14.30
N TRP A 69 22.33 -0.15 -13.32
CA TRP A 69 20.88 -0.16 -13.56
C TRP A 69 20.12 0.96 -12.83
N SER A 70 20.82 1.83 -12.11
CA SER A 70 20.19 2.87 -11.27
C SER A 70 19.17 2.28 -10.29
N ARG A 71 19.36 1.03 -9.87
CA ARG A 71 18.42 0.31 -9.02
C ARG A 71 18.76 0.61 -7.56
N LEU A 72 17.84 1.28 -6.87
CA LEU A 72 18.00 1.52 -5.43
C LEU A 72 18.06 0.19 -4.67
N PRO A 73 18.85 0.12 -3.57
CA PRO A 73 18.82 -0.99 -2.63
C PRO A 73 17.39 -1.31 -2.18
N ALA A 74 17.10 -2.60 -2.00
CA ALA A 74 15.78 -3.09 -1.59
C ALA A 74 15.23 -2.36 -0.35
N GLU A 75 16.09 -2.14 0.65
CA GLU A 75 15.72 -1.38 1.85
C GLU A 75 15.18 0.02 1.51
N LEU A 76 15.86 0.76 0.63
CA LEU A 76 15.43 2.10 0.25
C LEU A 76 14.16 2.07 -0.61
N ARG A 77 14.01 1.04 -1.46
CA ARG A 77 12.80 0.86 -2.27
C ARG A 77 11.55 0.63 -1.42
N VAL A 78 11.69 0.00 -0.26
CA VAL A 78 10.58 -0.26 0.68
C VAL A 78 10.42 0.91 1.67
N ASN A 79 11.50 1.29 2.34
CA ASN A 79 11.42 2.23 3.46
C ASN A 79 11.13 3.66 3.01
N LEU A 80 11.65 4.08 1.86
CA LEU A 80 11.45 5.44 1.35
C LEU A 80 9.98 5.76 1.00
N PRO A 81 9.22 4.93 0.25
CA PRO A 81 7.81 5.21 0.03
C PRO A 81 6.99 5.05 1.31
N VAL A 82 7.23 3.99 2.08
CA VAL A 82 6.39 3.65 3.24
C VAL A 82 6.51 4.67 4.37
N ARG A 83 7.69 5.23 4.63
CA ARG A 83 7.86 6.30 5.64
C ARG A 83 7.07 7.58 5.33
N HIS A 84 6.67 7.77 4.07
CA HIS A 84 5.87 8.93 3.67
C HIS A 84 4.35 8.65 3.68
N MET A 85 3.93 7.42 3.99
CA MET A 85 2.53 7.03 4.08
C MET A 85 2.00 7.19 5.50
N GLU A 86 0.94 7.97 5.67
CA GLU A 86 0.28 8.13 6.98
C GLU A 86 -0.28 6.82 7.52
N ARG A 87 -0.88 6.02 6.63
CA ARG A 87 -1.46 4.72 6.96
C ARG A 87 -0.44 3.77 7.56
N PHE A 88 0.82 3.84 7.13
CA PHE A 88 1.88 3.03 7.74
C PHE A 88 2.11 3.45 9.19
N SER A 89 2.28 4.75 9.46
CA SER A 89 2.48 5.21 10.84
C SER A 89 1.30 4.84 11.73
N ALA A 90 0.06 4.91 11.22
CA ALA A 90 -1.13 4.50 11.95
C ALA A 90 -1.16 2.99 12.22
N ALA A 91 -0.86 2.15 11.22
CA ALA A 91 -0.89 0.69 11.33
C ALA A 91 0.08 0.14 12.38
N PHE A 92 1.23 0.80 12.57
CA PHE A 92 2.24 0.40 13.56
C PHE A 92 2.27 1.29 14.81
N GLY A 93 1.27 2.16 15.01
CA GLY A 93 1.21 3.04 16.20
C GLY A 93 2.40 3.99 16.34
N CYS A 94 3.04 4.38 15.23
CA CYS A 94 4.18 5.27 15.23
C CYS A 94 3.74 6.74 15.34
N THR A 95 4.31 7.47 16.30
CA THR A 95 4.04 8.91 16.44
C THR A 95 4.90 9.73 15.46
N PRO A 96 4.37 10.78 14.80
CA PRO A 96 5.17 11.63 13.91
C PRO A 96 6.38 12.26 14.60
N GLY A 97 7.55 12.05 14.01
CA GLY A 97 8.86 12.46 14.53
C GLY A 97 9.51 11.49 15.51
N GLN A 98 8.84 10.39 15.88
CA GLN A 98 9.38 9.41 16.83
C GLN A 98 10.45 8.52 16.20
N SER A 99 10.35 8.22 14.91
CA SER A 99 11.27 7.33 14.21
C SER A 99 11.57 7.84 12.80
N ALA A 100 12.65 7.32 12.20
CA ALA A 100 12.97 7.58 10.80
C ALA A 100 11.83 7.17 9.85
N MET A 101 11.07 6.13 10.22
CA MET A 101 9.93 5.59 9.47
C MET A 101 8.62 6.36 9.69
N ALA A 102 8.59 7.33 10.61
CA ALA A 102 7.45 8.22 10.84
C ALA A 102 7.92 9.68 10.91
N PRO A 103 8.43 10.28 9.81
CA PRO A 103 8.90 11.65 9.79
C PRO A 103 7.75 12.66 9.97
N ARG A 104 8.04 13.83 10.58
CA ARG A 104 7.08 14.94 10.71
C ARG A 104 6.65 15.53 9.36
N ARG A 105 7.57 15.52 8.38
CA ARG A 105 7.32 16.01 7.01
C ARG A 105 7.28 14.81 6.07
N ARG A 106 6.17 14.66 5.35
CA ARG A 106 5.95 13.58 4.38
C ARG A 106 5.96 14.15 2.96
N CYS A 107 6.58 13.43 2.03
CA CYS A 107 6.55 13.76 0.62
C CYS A 107 5.33 13.08 -0.02
N ALA A 108 4.65 13.76 -0.93
CA ALA A 108 3.55 13.19 -1.70
C ALA A 108 3.74 13.52 -3.18
N VAL A 109 3.92 12.49 -4.00
CA VAL A 109 4.03 12.65 -5.46
C VAL A 109 2.65 12.85 -6.07
N MET A 110 1.68 12.04 -5.64
CA MET A 110 0.28 12.16 -6.04
C MET A 110 -0.53 12.74 -4.89
N ARG A 111 -1.23 13.86 -5.13
CA ARG A 111 -2.26 14.35 -4.23
C ARG A 111 -3.54 13.57 -4.53
N TRP A 112 -3.76 12.48 -3.80
CA TRP A 112 -5.05 11.81 -3.86
C TRP A 112 -6.11 12.72 -3.22
N PRO A 113 -7.26 12.99 -3.87
CA PRO A 113 -8.33 13.75 -3.24
C PRO A 113 -8.76 13.04 -1.96
N ALA A 114 -8.92 13.78 -0.86
CA ALA A 114 -9.38 13.20 0.39
C ALA A 114 -10.67 12.40 0.14
N PRO A 115 -10.82 11.20 0.74
CA PRO A 115 -12.09 10.50 0.70
C PRO A 115 -13.16 11.46 1.20
N ARG A 116 -14.23 11.65 0.41
CA ARG A 116 -15.37 12.44 0.85
C ARG A 116 -15.83 11.84 2.17
N PRO A 117 -16.08 12.62 3.23
CA PRO A 117 -16.67 12.09 4.44
C PRO A 117 -17.91 11.31 4.02
N GLU A 118 -17.99 10.04 4.43
CA GLU A 118 -19.16 9.20 4.21
C GLU A 118 -20.38 10.04 4.59
N ALA A 119 -21.27 10.25 3.61
CA ALA A 119 -22.58 10.78 3.90
C ALA A 119 -23.18 9.80 4.92
N ARG A 120 -23.29 10.26 6.17
CA ARG A 120 -23.98 9.56 7.25
C ARG A 120 -25.32 9.11 6.67
N LEU A 121 -25.46 7.81 6.43
CA LEU A 121 -26.76 7.23 6.07
C LEU A 121 -27.71 7.58 7.22
N PRO A 122 -28.87 8.23 6.95
CA PRO A 122 -29.86 8.44 7.99
C PRO A 122 -30.37 7.09 8.53
N PRO A 123 -30.86 7.07 9.79
CA PRO A 123 -31.28 5.84 10.47
C PRO A 123 -32.39 5.08 9.75
#